data_AF-A0A2U3Z853-F1
#
_entry.id   AF-A0A2U3Z853-F1
#
_cell.length_a   1.000
_cell.length_b   1.000
_cell.length_c   1.000
_cell.angle_alpha   90.00
_cell.angle_beta   90.00
_cell.angle_gamma   90.00
#
_symmetry.space_group_name_H-M   'P 1'
#
loop_
_entity.id
_entity.type
_entity.pdbx_description
1 polymer ?
#
loop_
_entity_poly.entity_id
_entity_poly.type
_entity_poly.pdbx_seq_one_letter_code
_entity_poly.pdbx_strand_id
1 'polypeptide(L)'
;MQVFQGCGPPKPLPAGRISRSISEGAFSARFRPYHPEERPTTAAGTSLDRLVTDVKEKLKQAKKFWSSLPSNVCSDGRMAAGNGNEDDCWDGKGKSRYLFAVTGNGLANQGNNPEVQVDTSKPDILILRQIMALRVMTSKMKNAYNGNDVDFFDISDESSGEGSGSGCEYQQCPSELEHNATEPSGKSANDQAGSAGGFVRAQPSLLAAFCIVLLVMQRECR
;
A
#
# COMPACT_ATOMS: atom_id res chain seq x y z
N MET A 1 25.58 -26.00 -42.16
CA MET A 1 24.36 -26.73 -41.72
C MET A 1 24.76 -27.88 -40.80
N GLN A 2 24.91 -27.61 -39.50
CA GLN A 2 25.32 -28.62 -38.50
C GLN A 2 24.11 -29.47 -38.02
N VAL A 3 22.91 -28.98 -38.26
CA VAL A 3 21.64 -29.64 -37.89
C VAL A 3 21.42 -30.94 -38.68
N PHE A 4 21.84 -31.02 -39.94
CA PHE A 4 21.67 -32.24 -40.75
C PHE A 4 22.67 -33.34 -40.43
N GLN A 5 23.77 -33.03 -39.76
CA GLN A 5 24.72 -34.05 -39.29
C GLN A 5 24.25 -34.69 -37.98
N GLY A 6 23.57 -33.95 -37.10
CA GLY A 6 23.04 -34.47 -35.83
C GLY A 6 21.64 -35.06 -35.92
N CYS A 7 20.75 -34.47 -36.73
CA CYS A 7 19.34 -34.87 -36.82
C CYS A 7 19.01 -35.62 -38.12
N GLY A 8 19.97 -35.75 -39.03
CA GLY A 8 19.77 -36.27 -40.38
C GLY A 8 19.09 -35.27 -41.33
N PRO A 9 19.16 -35.50 -42.65
CA PRO A 9 18.44 -34.69 -43.63
C PRO A 9 16.92 -34.92 -43.50
N PRO A 10 16.08 -33.88 -43.59
CA PRO A 10 14.64 -34.02 -43.50
C PRO A 10 14.12 -34.91 -44.63
N LYS A 11 13.21 -35.83 -44.30
CA LYS A 11 12.63 -36.75 -45.28
C LYS A 11 11.75 -35.94 -46.25
N PRO A 12 12.06 -35.91 -47.56
CA PRO A 12 11.17 -35.24 -48.52
C PRO A 12 9.85 -36.00 -48.56
N LEU A 13 8.74 -35.29 -48.34
CA LEU A 13 7.41 -35.85 -48.46
C LEU A 13 7.13 -36.21 -49.94
N PRO A 14 6.45 -37.33 -50.23
CA PRO A 14 6.07 -37.67 -51.59
C PRO A 14 5.15 -36.58 -52.15
N ALA A 15 5.49 -36.09 -53.36
CA ALA A 15 4.70 -35.12 -54.10
C ALA A 15 3.29 -35.69 -54.36
N GLY A 16 2.32 -35.33 -53.53
CA GLY A 16 0.96 -35.87 -53.67
C GLY A 16 0.02 -35.68 -52.49
N ARG A 17 0.49 -35.24 -51.32
CA ARG A 17 -0.41 -34.75 -50.27
C ARG A 17 -0.24 -33.25 -50.12
N ILE A 18 -1.01 -32.51 -50.91
CA ILE A 18 -1.36 -31.12 -50.61
C ILE A 18 -2.17 -31.17 -49.31
N SER A 19 -1.47 -31.17 -48.17
CA SER A 19 -2.03 -30.61 -46.94
C SER A 19 -2.53 -29.22 -47.30
N ARG A 20 -3.70 -28.83 -46.80
CA ARG A 20 -4.28 -27.49 -47.02
C ARG A 20 -3.24 -26.43 -46.66
N SER A 21 -2.45 -26.02 -47.64
CA SER A 21 -1.48 -24.95 -47.50
C SER A 21 -2.34 -23.71 -47.39
N ILE A 22 -2.43 -23.18 -46.16
CA ILE A 22 -2.81 -21.78 -45.96
C ILE A 22 -1.92 -20.99 -46.91
N SER A 23 -2.52 -20.14 -47.74
CA SER A 23 -1.81 -19.38 -48.76
C SER A 23 -0.55 -18.75 -48.15
N GLU A 24 0.55 -18.83 -48.87
CA GLU A 24 1.87 -18.32 -48.42
C GLU A 24 1.81 -16.82 -48.06
N GLY A 25 0.81 -16.10 -48.59
CA GLY A 25 0.48 -14.72 -48.23
C GLY A 25 -0.34 -14.52 -46.93
N ALA A 26 -1.02 -15.54 -46.40
CA ALA A 26 -1.86 -15.43 -45.20
C ALA A 26 -1.12 -15.79 -43.90
N PHE A 27 -0.05 -16.59 -43.95
CA PHE A 27 0.77 -16.90 -42.76
C PHE A 27 1.77 -15.78 -42.44
N SER A 28 2.32 -15.13 -43.48
CA SER A 28 3.27 -14.01 -43.34
C SER A 28 2.65 -12.77 -42.66
N ALA A 29 1.36 -12.52 -42.87
CA ALA A 29 0.68 -11.37 -42.28
C ALA A 29 0.57 -11.40 -40.74
N ARG A 30 0.70 -12.59 -40.10
CA ARG A 30 0.72 -12.73 -38.63
C ARG A 30 2.10 -12.57 -38.02
N PHE A 31 3.15 -12.71 -38.81
CA PHE A 31 4.54 -12.56 -38.38
C PHE A 31 5.20 -11.46 -39.20
N ARG A 32 4.59 -10.25 -39.20
CA ARG A 32 5.39 -9.08 -39.57
C ARG A 32 6.50 -8.96 -38.52
N PRO A 33 7.78 -8.91 -38.93
CA PRO A 33 8.84 -8.46 -38.05
C PRO A 33 8.42 -7.10 -37.54
N TYR A 34 8.16 -7.00 -36.23
CA TYR A 34 7.83 -5.73 -35.60
C TYR A 34 8.94 -4.75 -35.98
N HIS A 35 8.58 -3.63 -36.61
CA HIS A 35 9.54 -2.57 -36.78
C HIS A 35 9.85 -2.06 -35.37
N PRO A 36 11.13 -2.00 -34.92
CA PRO A 36 11.46 -1.71 -33.52
C PRO A 36 10.94 -0.35 -33.02
N GLU A 37 10.58 0.54 -33.96
CA GLU A 37 9.97 1.85 -33.69
C GLU A 37 8.45 1.81 -33.48
N GLU A 38 7.76 0.77 -33.98
CA GLU A 38 6.34 0.54 -33.64
C GLU A 38 6.30 -0.05 -32.24
N ARG A 39 6.55 0.76 -31.21
CA ARG A 39 6.32 0.31 -29.83
C ARG A 39 4.83 0.01 -29.65
N PRO A 40 4.46 -1.09 -28.97
CA PRO A 40 3.06 -1.40 -28.71
C PRO A 40 2.42 -0.27 -27.90
N THR A 41 1.69 0.61 -28.57
CA THR A 41 0.76 1.53 -27.92
C THR A 41 -0.44 0.71 -27.48
N THR A 42 -0.75 0.73 -26.18
CA THR A 42 -2.01 0.18 -25.70
C THR A 42 -3.18 0.90 -26.41
N ALA A 43 -4.34 0.24 -26.52
CA ALA A 43 -5.52 0.77 -27.24
C ALA A 43 -6.00 2.16 -26.74
N ALA A 44 -5.48 2.65 -25.61
CA ALA A 44 -5.70 3.99 -25.06
C ALA A 44 -4.68 5.06 -25.50
N GLY A 45 -3.72 4.76 -26.37
CA GLY A 45 -2.73 5.73 -26.87
C GLY A 45 -1.65 6.16 -25.86
N THR A 46 -1.62 5.55 -24.68
CA THR A 46 -0.54 5.73 -23.71
C THR A 46 0.60 4.77 -24.05
N SER A 47 1.76 5.33 -24.39
CA SER A 47 2.99 4.53 -24.52
C SER A 47 3.49 4.17 -23.13
N LEU A 48 4.04 2.97 -22.97
CA LEU A 48 4.66 2.50 -21.73
C LEU A 48 5.66 3.53 -21.18
N ASP A 49 6.42 4.18 -22.06
CA ASP A 49 7.40 5.21 -21.71
C ASP A 49 6.78 6.42 -20.99
N ARG A 50 5.57 6.85 -21.41
CA ARG A 50 4.85 7.95 -20.75
C ARG A 50 4.44 7.55 -19.34
N LEU A 51 3.88 6.35 -19.18
CA LEU A 51 3.49 5.82 -17.87
C LEU A 51 4.69 5.71 -16.92
N VAL A 52 5.82 5.19 -17.41
CA VAL A 52 7.07 5.09 -16.63
C VAL A 52 7.55 6.48 -16.21
N THR A 53 7.46 7.46 -17.11
CA THR A 53 7.84 8.86 -16.81
C THR A 53 6.92 9.47 -15.76
N ASP A 54 5.60 9.32 -15.91
CA ASP A 54 4.62 9.85 -14.96
C ASP A 54 4.80 9.23 -13.57
N VAL A 55 4.94 7.91 -13.49
CA VAL A 55 5.21 7.20 -12.23
C VAL A 55 6.51 7.68 -11.60
N LYS A 56 7.58 7.85 -12.39
CA LYS A 56 8.86 8.38 -11.90
C LYS A 56 8.72 9.78 -11.32
N GLU A 57 7.98 10.67 -11.97
CA GLU A 57 7.75 12.03 -11.47
C GLU A 57 6.91 12.03 -10.18
N LYS A 58 5.87 11.19 -10.10
CA LYS A 58 5.10 11.03 -8.86
C LYS A 58 5.91 10.46 -7.71
N LEU A 59 6.77 9.47 -7.98
CA LEU A 59 7.69 8.91 -6.98
C LEU A 59 8.72 9.94 -6.51
N LYS A 60 9.22 10.82 -7.38
CA LYS A 60 10.11 11.93 -6.99
C LYS A 60 9.42 12.87 -6.00
N GLN A 61 8.16 13.22 -6.25
CA GLN A 61 7.36 14.05 -5.34
C GLN A 61 7.13 13.35 -4.00
N ALA A 62 6.82 12.05 -4.02
CA ALA A 62 6.56 11.26 -2.81
C ALA A 62 7.82 10.95 -1.98
N LYS A 63 9.02 11.08 -2.54
CA LYS A 63 10.30 10.74 -1.86
C LYS A 63 10.48 11.42 -0.49
N LYS A 64 9.95 12.64 -0.33
CA LYS A 64 10.07 13.43 0.90
C LYS A 64 8.81 13.45 1.75
N PHE A 65 7.76 12.73 1.33
CA PHE A 65 6.42 12.77 1.91
C PHE A 65 6.41 12.80 3.44
N TRP A 66 7.04 11.81 4.10
CA TRP A 66 7.07 11.72 5.57
C TRP A 66 7.88 12.84 6.23
N SER A 67 9.03 13.21 5.66
CA SER A 67 9.87 14.29 6.21
C SER A 67 9.29 15.70 5.99
N SER A 68 8.45 15.88 4.96
CA SER A 68 7.78 17.15 4.67
C SER A 68 6.43 17.28 5.35
N LEU A 69 5.93 16.23 6.02
CA LEU A 69 4.61 16.27 6.64
C LEU A 69 4.48 17.42 7.65
N PRO A 70 5.43 17.64 8.58
CA PRO A 70 5.32 18.74 9.54
C PRO A 70 5.30 20.12 8.85
N SER A 71 6.19 20.35 7.88
CA SER A 71 6.23 21.61 7.14
C SER A 71 4.96 21.85 6.34
N ASN A 72 4.38 20.80 5.74
CA ASN A 72 3.15 20.93 4.96
C ASN A 72 1.95 21.25 5.86
N VAL A 73 1.86 20.64 7.04
CA VAL A 73 0.80 20.95 8.02
C VAL A 73 0.95 22.38 8.55
N CYS A 74 2.18 22.80 8.89
CA CYS A 74 2.47 24.13 9.41
C CYS A 74 2.48 25.23 8.34
N SER A 75 2.44 24.90 7.05
CA SER A 75 2.37 25.90 5.97
C SER A 75 0.98 26.52 5.82
N ASP A 76 -0.07 25.93 6.41
CA ASP A 76 -1.39 26.56 6.47
C ASP A 76 -1.35 27.74 7.47
N GLY A 77 -1.75 28.93 7.03
CA GLY A 77 -1.78 30.14 7.86
C GLY A 77 -2.75 30.07 9.05
N ARG A 78 -3.62 29.06 9.09
CA ARG A 78 -4.41 28.73 10.29
C ARG A 78 -3.62 27.95 11.35
N MET A 79 -2.55 27.27 10.96
CA MET A 79 -1.76 26.41 11.84
C MET A 79 -0.51 27.10 12.37
N ALA A 80 0.12 27.96 11.57
CA ALA A 80 1.29 28.73 12.00
C ALA A 80 1.23 30.17 11.45
N ALA A 81 1.97 31.07 12.10
CA ALA A 81 2.19 32.41 11.55
C ALA A 81 2.94 32.29 10.22
N GLY A 82 2.51 33.05 9.21
CA GLY A 82 3.22 33.10 7.93
C GLY A 82 4.64 33.65 8.09
N ASN A 83 5.52 33.32 7.14
CA ASN A 83 6.96 33.65 7.13
C ASN A 83 7.36 35.14 7.26
N GLY A 84 6.40 36.07 7.37
CA GLY A 84 6.67 37.51 7.50
C GLY A 84 6.64 38.05 8.93
N ASN A 85 6.11 37.29 9.91
CA ASN A 85 5.82 37.79 11.26
C ASN A 85 6.54 36.96 12.34
N GLU A 86 7.80 36.58 12.11
CA GLU A 86 8.57 35.71 13.04
C GLU A 86 8.76 36.33 14.43
N ASP A 87 8.88 37.66 14.52
CA ASP A 87 9.05 38.37 15.80
C ASP A 87 7.73 38.54 16.59
N ASP A 88 6.60 38.28 15.94
CA ASP A 88 5.25 38.57 16.44
C ASP A 88 4.36 37.31 16.48
N CYS A 89 5.00 36.15 16.56
CA CYS A 89 4.35 34.83 16.64
C CYS A 89 4.11 34.41 18.09
N TRP A 90 3.19 33.48 18.32
CA TRP A 90 3.06 32.81 19.62
C TRP A 90 4.13 31.71 19.75
N ASP A 91 4.94 31.76 20.81
CA ASP A 91 6.05 30.83 21.05
C ASP A 91 5.74 29.73 22.10
N GLY A 92 4.49 29.64 22.56
CA GLY A 92 4.06 28.76 23.63
C GLY A 92 3.92 29.45 25.00
N LYS A 93 4.56 30.61 25.20
CA LYS A 93 4.49 31.40 26.45
C LYS A 93 3.94 32.80 26.22
N GLY A 94 4.25 33.40 25.09
CA GLY A 94 3.94 34.78 24.78
C GLY A 94 4.05 35.07 23.30
N LYS A 95 3.82 36.35 22.97
CA LYS A 95 4.08 36.87 21.64
C LYS A 95 5.57 37.22 21.55
N SER A 96 6.33 36.37 20.87
CA SER A 96 7.77 36.54 20.71
C SER A 96 8.30 35.66 19.59
N ARG A 97 9.59 35.84 19.26
CA ARG A 97 10.28 34.95 18.33
C ARG A 97 10.61 33.62 18.99
N TYR A 98 10.29 32.53 18.30
CA TYR A 98 10.70 31.19 18.72
C TYR A 98 12.23 31.04 18.69
N LEU A 99 12.81 30.58 19.80
CA LEU A 99 14.27 30.59 20.00
C LEU A 99 14.95 29.25 19.69
N PHE A 100 14.23 28.13 19.81
CA PHE A 100 14.81 26.82 19.62
C PHE A 100 14.92 26.47 18.13
N ALA A 101 15.95 25.72 17.77
CA ALA A 101 16.07 25.18 16.42
C ALA A 101 15.03 24.08 16.20
N VAL A 102 14.60 23.89 14.95
CA VAL A 102 13.70 22.80 14.57
C VAL A 102 14.38 21.46 14.81
N THR A 103 13.72 20.61 15.60
CA THR A 103 14.19 19.25 15.88
C THR A 103 14.29 18.42 14.59
N GLY A 104 15.34 17.60 14.49
CA GLY A 104 15.56 16.72 13.34
C GLY A 104 14.47 15.67 13.13
N ASN A 105 14.38 15.16 11.89
CA ASN A 105 13.41 14.13 11.51
C ASN A 105 13.66 12.79 12.20
N GLY A 106 12.59 12.04 12.48
CA GLY A 106 12.66 10.67 13.00
C GLY A 106 12.75 10.57 14.53
N LEU A 107 12.34 9.41 15.06
CA LEU A 107 12.12 9.20 16.50
C LEU A 107 13.36 9.45 17.35
N ALA A 108 14.54 9.03 16.90
CA ALA A 108 15.80 9.20 17.63
C ALA A 108 16.15 10.67 17.92
N ASN A 109 15.76 11.59 17.02
CA ASN A 109 16.04 13.02 17.19
C ASN A 109 15.07 13.70 18.15
N GLN A 110 13.98 13.03 18.55
CA GLN A 110 12.95 13.60 19.42
C GLN A 110 13.31 13.55 20.92
N GLY A 111 14.38 12.84 21.29
CA GLY A 111 14.81 12.75 22.69
C GLY A 111 15.18 14.10 23.32
N ASN A 112 15.63 15.06 22.50
CA ASN A 112 16.00 16.42 22.93
C ASN A 112 14.98 17.47 22.47
N ASN A 113 13.77 17.08 22.08
CA ASN A 113 12.75 18.04 21.63
C ASN A 113 12.27 18.89 22.83
N PRO A 114 12.41 20.22 22.79
CA PRO A 114 12.00 21.09 23.90
C PRO A 114 10.48 21.15 24.09
N GLU A 115 9.68 20.86 23.06
CA GLU A 115 8.23 21.02 23.07
C GLU A 115 7.49 19.77 23.57
N VAL A 116 8.02 18.58 23.31
CA VAL A 116 7.33 17.31 23.60
C VAL A 116 8.34 16.27 24.09
N GLN A 117 8.05 15.68 25.25
CA GLN A 117 8.81 14.53 25.76
C GLN A 117 8.38 13.25 25.03
N VAL A 118 9.32 12.60 24.35
CA VAL A 118 9.07 11.37 23.60
C VAL A 118 9.97 10.26 24.13
N ASP A 119 9.36 9.11 24.48
CA ASP A 119 10.12 7.89 24.80
C ASP A 119 10.68 7.27 23.52
N THR A 120 11.93 7.61 23.21
CA THR A 120 12.62 7.12 22.00
C THR A 120 12.91 5.62 22.03
N SER A 121 12.77 4.95 23.18
CA SER A 121 13.02 3.51 23.32
C SER A 121 11.86 2.63 22.84
N LYS A 122 10.67 3.21 22.65
CA LYS A 122 9.44 2.50 22.28
C LYS A 122 8.94 2.91 20.88
N PRO A 123 9.54 2.38 19.80
CA PRO A 123 9.03 2.60 18.46
C PRO A 123 7.67 1.92 18.26
N ASP A 124 6.82 2.51 17.41
CA ASP A 124 5.54 1.93 17.01
C ASP A 124 5.75 0.64 16.18
N ILE A 125 5.17 -0.46 16.65
CA ILE A 125 5.30 -1.79 16.02
C ILE A 125 4.67 -1.85 14.62
N LEU A 126 3.61 -1.09 14.36
CA LEU A 126 2.94 -1.05 13.06
C LEU A 126 3.82 -0.31 12.05
N ILE A 127 4.44 0.79 12.45
CA ILE A 127 5.39 1.52 11.62
C ILE A 127 6.60 0.63 11.31
N LEU A 128 7.13 -0.09 12.31
CA LEU A 128 8.25 -1.02 12.10
C LEU A 128 7.90 -2.14 11.12
N ARG A 129 6.69 -2.70 11.20
CA ARG A 129 6.20 -3.70 10.24
C ARG A 129 6.21 -3.16 8.81
N GLN A 130 5.74 -1.93 8.61
CA GLN A 130 5.75 -1.30 7.27
C GLN A 130 7.16 -0.99 6.77
N ILE A 131 8.06 -0.54 7.65
CA ILE A 131 9.48 -0.36 7.29
C ILE A 131 10.11 -1.67 6.82
N MET A 132 9.82 -2.78 7.49
CA MET A 132 10.31 -4.10 7.09
C MET A 132 9.73 -4.56 5.74
N ALA A 133 8.43 -4.36 5.52
CA ALA A 133 7.80 -4.65 4.22
C ALA A 133 8.45 -3.84 3.08
N LEU A 134 8.69 -2.54 3.29
CA LEU A 134 9.38 -1.69 2.32
C LEU A 134 10.83 -2.14 2.06
N ARG A 135 11.56 -2.59 3.10
CA ARG A 135 12.92 -3.12 2.96
C ARG A 135 12.94 -4.40 2.13
N VAL A 136 12.00 -5.32 2.38
CA VAL A 136 11.87 -6.56 1.60
C VAL A 136 11.59 -6.23 0.14
N MET A 137 10.62 -5.36 -0.13
CA MET A 137 10.28 -4.96 -1.50
C MET A 137 11.45 -4.25 -2.20
N THR A 138 12.17 -3.37 -1.50
CA THR A 138 13.37 -2.70 -2.03
C THR A 138 14.46 -3.70 -2.39
N SER A 139 14.68 -4.71 -1.54
CA SER A 139 15.63 -5.79 -1.82
C SER A 139 15.25 -6.59 -3.07
N LYS A 140 13.96 -6.95 -3.19
CA LYS A 140 13.43 -7.62 -4.40
C LYS A 140 13.64 -6.77 -5.65
N MET A 141 13.29 -5.49 -5.61
CA MET A 141 13.50 -4.57 -6.74
C MET A 141 14.98 -4.46 -7.13
N LYS A 142 15.90 -4.43 -6.15
CA LYS A 142 17.34 -4.40 -6.40
C LYS A 142 17.84 -5.69 -7.05
N ASN A 143 17.33 -6.84 -6.61
CA ASN A 143 17.66 -8.13 -7.20
C ASN A 143 17.15 -8.23 -8.64
N ALA A 144 15.90 -7.83 -8.90
CA ALA A 144 15.32 -7.77 -10.24
C ALA A 144 16.16 -6.87 -11.17
N TYR A 145 16.58 -5.70 -10.67
CA TYR A 145 17.44 -4.78 -11.42
C TYR A 145 18.79 -5.41 -11.79
N ASN A 146 19.33 -6.28 -10.93
CA ASN A 146 20.57 -7.02 -11.20
C ASN A 146 20.37 -8.28 -12.07
N GLY A 147 19.14 -8.60 -12.48
CA GLY A 147 18.82 -9.77 -13.29
C GLY A 147 18.67 -11.07 -12.50
N ASN A 148 18.55 -11.00 -11.17
CA ASN A 148 18.24 -12.16 -10.34
C ASN A 148 16.73 -12.44 -10.35
N ASP A 149 16.36 -13.71 -10.32
CA ASP A 149 14.96 -14.12 -10.22
C ASP A 149 14.37 -13.70 -8.87
N VAL A 150 13.12 -13.23 -8.89
CA VAL A 150 12.44 -12.69 -7.71
C VAL A 150 10.97 -13.07 -7.70
N ASP A 151 10.56 -13.81 -6.68
CA ASP A 151 9.16 -14.09 -6.43
C ASP A 151 8.46 -12.85 -5.87
N PHE A 152 7.67 -12.17 -6.71
CA PHE A 152 6.64 -11.28 -6.22
C PHE A 152 5.45 -12.16 -5.83
N PHE A 153 5.33 -12.47 -4.54
CA PHE A 153 4.06 -12.97 -4.04
C PHE A 153 3.04 -11.86 -4.24
N ASP A 154 2.23 -11.99 -5.29
CA ASP A 154 1.11 -11.11 -5.52
C ASP A 154 0.17 -11.25 -4.32
N ILE A 155 0.00 -10.16 -3.57
CA ILE A 155 -0.98 -10.04 -2.48
C ILE A 155 -2.39 -9.91 -3.09
N SER A 156 -2.67 -10.66 -4.16
CA SER A 156 -3.98 -10.74 -4.80
C SER A 156 -4.71 -12.03 -4.47
N ASP A 157 -4.02 -13.02 -3.90
CA ASP A 157 -4.51 -14.41 -3.87
C ASP A 157 -4.77 -14.94 -2.44
N GLU A 158 -5.19 -14.08 -1.50
CA GLU A 158 -5.87 -14.55 -0.28
C GLU A 158 -7.39 -14.73 -0.47
N SER A 159 -7.84 -14.84 -1.72
CA SER A 159 -9.20 -15.28 -2.07
C SER A 159 -9.24 -16.03 -3.40
N SER A 160 -8.53 -17.16 -3.51
CA SER A 160 -8.89 -18.34 -4.33
C SER A 160 -7.80 -19.40 -4.25
N GLY A 161 -7.83 -20.20 -3.19
CA GLY A 161 -7.08 -21.45 -3.09
C GLY A 161 -8.05 -22.59 -2.83
N GLU A 162 -8.68 -23.10 -3.89
CA GLU A 162 -9.47 -24.32 -3.85
C GLU A 162 -8.55 -25.53 -3.59
N GLY A 163 -8.35 -25.86 -2.31
CA GLY A 163 -7.74 -27.10 -1.86
C GLY A 163 -8.82 -28.03 -1.31
N SER A 164 -9.54 -28.73 -2.19
CA SER A 164 -10.45 -29.80 -1.79
C SER A 164 -9.64 -31.02 -1.36
N GLY A 165 -9.33 -31.09 -0.07
CA GLY A 165 -8.70 -32.23 0.61
C GLY A 165 -9.57 -32.65 1.78
N SER A 166 -10.40 -33.65 1.56
CA SER A 166 -11.22 -34.27 2.59
C SER A 166 -10.35 -35.05 3.58
N GLY A 167 -10.43 -34.69 4.85
CA GLY A 167 -10.14 -35.60 5.96
C GLY A 167 -9.01 -35.14 6.88
N CYS A 168 -9.36 -34.53 8.01
CA CYS A 168 -9.04 -35.10 9.31
C CYS A 168 -9.72 -34.31 10.45
N GLU A 169 -10.17 -35.11 11.39
CA GLU A 169 -10.95 -34.89 12.58
C GLU A 169 -10.11 -34.33 13.76
N TYR A 170 -10.77 -33.52 14.60
CA TYR A 170 -10.41 -32.99 15.93
C TYR A 170 -9.17 -32.08 16.15
N GLN A 171 -9.46 -31.01 16.93
CA GLN A 171 -8.63 -30.33 17.93
C GLN A 171 -7.79 -29.09 17.53
N GLN A 172 -8.37 -27.92 17.84
CA GLN A 172 -7.73 -26.69 18.34
C GLN A 172 -6.91 -25.79 17.39
N CYS A 173 -7.58 -24.83 16.75
CA CYS A 173 -7.00 -23.51 16.47
C CYS A 173 -7.56 -22.52 17.52
N PRO A 174 -6.74 -21.92 18.38
CA PRO A 174 -7.22 -20.96 19.37
C PRO A 174 -7.51 -19.61 18.70
N SER A 175 -8.78 -19.22 18.70
CA SER A 175 -9.19 -17.85 18.44
C SER A 175 -8.71 -16.92 19.55
N GLU A 176 -8.28 -15.75 19.09
CA GLU A 176 -7.92 -14.49 19.75
C GLU A 176 -8.07 -14.34 21.27
N LEU A 177 -7.00 -13.78 21.85
CA LEU A 177 -6.85 -13.31 23.21
C LEU A 177 -7.81 -12.14 23.51
N GLU A 178 -8.88 -12.37 24.27
CA GLU A 178 -9.49 -11.31 25.07
C GLU A 178 -8.76 -11.21 26.44
N HIS A 179 -8.23 -10.02 26.72
CA HIS A 179 -7.69 -9.62 28.02
C HIS A 179 -8.52 -8.44 28.55
N ASN A 180 -9.30 -8.62 29.62
CA ASN A 180 -8.89 -8.17 30.96
C ASN A 180 -9.99 -8.35 32.03
N ALA A 181 -9.57 -9.00 33.14
CA ALA A 181 -9.70 -8.60 34.57
C ALA A 181 -10.32 -7.21 34.87
N THR A 182 -11.06 -6.92 35.95
CA THR A 182 -11.43 -7.57 37.22
C THR A 182 -12.58 -6.76 37.87
N GLU A 183 -13.40 -7.44 38.70
CA GLU A 183 -14.48 -7.07 39.66
C GLU A 183 -14.30 -5.79 40.55
N PRO A 184 -15.24 -5.39 41.48
CA PRO A 184 -16.42 -6.09 42.04
C PRO A 184 -17.73 -5.30 42.34
N SER A 185 -18.76 -6.08 42.69
CA SER A 185 -19.82 -5.84 43.71
C SER A 185 -21.19 -5.30 43.26
N GLY A 186 -22.26 -6.10 43.47
CA GLY A 186 -23.62 -5.56 43.61
C GLY A 186 -24.84 -6.43 43.22
N LYS A 187 -25.07 -7.55 43.93
CA LYS A 187 -26.38 -8.18 44.29
C LYS A 187 -27.51 -8.44 43.25
N SER A 188 -27.81 -9.74 43.15
CA SER A 188 -29.12 -10.45 43.16
C SER A 188 -30.15 -10.36 42.01
N ALA A 189 -30.30 -11.56 41.40
CA ALA A 189 -31.52 -12.37 41.30
C ALA A 189 -32.48 -12.23 40.09
N ASN A 190 -32.41 -13.30 39.28
CA ASN A 190 -33.49 -14.18 38.79
C ASN A 190 -34.02 -14.10 37.33
N ASP A 191 -34.13 -15.31 36.80
CA ASP A 191 -35.01 -15.87 35.77
C ASP A 191 -34.69 -15.78 34.26
N GLN A 192 -34.16 -16.92 33.78
CA GLN A 192 -34.59 -17.78 32.67
C GLN A 192 -35.08 -17.19 31.33
N ALA A 193 -34.32 -17.61 30.31
CA ALA A 193 -34.74 -18.26 29.06
C ALA A 193 -35.45 -17.44 27.97
N GLY A 194 -34.84 -17.44 26.78
CA GLY A 194 -35.54 -17.13 25.53
C GLY A 194 -34.63 -16.56 24.44
N SER A 195 -33.75 -17.38 23.86
CA SER A 195 -33.04 -17.05 22.63
C SER A 195 -33.90 -17.37 21.41
N ALA A 196 -34.17 -16.37 20.56
CA ALA A 196 -33.84 -16.39 19.12
C ALA A 196 -34.57 -15.28 18.34
N GLY A 197 -33.80 -14.51 17.56
CA GLY A 197 -34.25 -13.90 16.30
C GLY A 197 -34.45 -12.38 16.30
N GLY A 198 -33.42 -11.63 15.87
CA GLY A 198 -33.56 -10.20 15.56
C GLY A 198 -32.34 -9.60 14.88
N PHE A 199 -32.47 -9.34 13.57
CA PHE A 199 -31.56 -8.56 12.73
C PHE A 199 -31.13 -7.24 13.41
N VAL A 200 -29.82 -7.05 13.67
CA VAL A 200 -29.31 -5.76 14.16
C VAL A 200 -29.10 -4.82 12.97
N ARG A 201 -30.12 -3.98 12.78
CA ARG A 201 -30.10 -2.75 11.98
C ARG A 201 -29.02 -1.81 12.52
N ALA A 202 -28.10 -1.37 11.65
CA ALA A 202 -27.07 -0.38 11.97
C ALA A 202 -27.68 0.84 12.67
N GLN A 203 -27.23 1.13 13.89
CA GLN A 203 -27.73 2.25 14.67
C GLN A 203 -27.26 3.59 14.06
N PRO A 204 -28.17 4.55 13.78
CA PRO A 204 -27.85 5.85 13.19
C PRO A 204 -27.23 6.87 14.18
N SER A 205 -26.98 6.46 15.43
CA SER A 205 -26.48 7.32 16.52
C SER A 205 -25.03 7.77 16.33
N LEU A 206 -24.17 6.95 15.70
CA LEU A 206 -22.77 7.30 15.45
C LEU A 206 -22.61 8.35 14.34
N LEU A 207 -23.44 8.28 13.29
CA LEU A 207 -23.46 9.29 12.23
C LEU A 207 -23.99 10.63 12.73
N ALA A 208 -25.00 10.62 13.60
CA ALA A 208 -25.53 11.84 14.21
C ALA A 208 -24.47 12.52 15.11
N ALA A 209 -23.72 11.75 15.90
CA ALA A 209 -22.64 12.28 16.72
C ALA A 209 -21.51 12.89 15.87
N PHE A 210 -21.13 12.24 14.77
CA PHE A 210 -20.11 12.74 13.86
C PHE A 210 -20.56 14.04 13.16
N CYS A 211 -21.82 14.13 12.73
CA CYS A 211 -22.39 15.34 12.14
C CYS A 211 -22.45 16.51 13.12
N ILE A 212 -22.76 16.27 14.41
CA ILE A 212 -22.78 17.32 15.43
C ILE A 212 -21.37 17.85 15.68
N VAL A 213 -20.35 16.98 15.75
CA VAL A 213 -18.95 17.40 15.90
C VAL A 213 -18.52 18.24 14.69
N LEU A 214 -18.85 17.84 13.46
CA LEU A 214 -18.53 18.63 12.27
C LEU A 214 -19.23 19.99 12.25
N LEU A 215 -20.49 20.07 12.68
CA LEU A 215 -21.23 21.32 12.75
C LEU A 215 -20.73 22.26 13.87
N VAL A 216 -20.25 21.70 14.98
CA VAL A 216 -19.59 22.48 16.06
C VAL A 216 -18.25 23.02 15.55
N MET A 217 -17.44 22.20 14.88
CA MET A 217 -16.17 22.63 14.29
C MET A 217 -16.34 23.70 13.19
N GLN A 218 -17.47 23.69 12.47
CA GLN A 218 -17.78 24.74 11.48
C GLN A 218 -18.24 26.07 12.10
N ARG A 219 -18.75 26.06 13.34
CA ARG A 219 -19.20 27.28 14.03
C ARG A 219 -18.06 28.02 14.73
N GLU A 220 -17.04 27.30 15.19
CA GLU A 220 -15.83 27.89 15.78
C GLU A 220 -14.84 28.46 14.74
N CYS A 221 -15.09 28.23 13.44
CA CYS A 221 -14.27 28.72 12.32
C CYS A 221 -14.96 29.82 11.48
N ARG A 222 -15.85 30.60 12.08
CA ARG A 222 -16.42 31.81 11.45
C ARG A 222 -16.20 33.05 12.30
#